data_AF-A0AAW2UFQ5-F1
#
_entry.id   AF-A0AAW2UFQ5-F1
#
_cell.length_a   1.000
_cell.length_b   1.000
_cell.length_c   1.000
_cell.angle_alpha   90.00
_cell.angle_beta   90.00
_cell.angle_gamma   90.00
#
_symmetry.space_group_name_H-M   'P 1'
#
loop_
_entity.id
_entity.type
_entity.pdbx_description
1 polymer ?
#
loop_
_entity_poly.entity_id
_entity_poly.type
_entity_poly.pdbx_seq_one_letter_code
_entity_poly.pdbx_strand_id
1 'polypeptide(L)'
;MNIEDKKDMQTIIKEHINLGLIEPGVSAYSSPGFLVRNHDEIKRGKPREGLVLSEKKATIVVNKIEFLGILIDETGIELQEHIVEKIRNFPDVLKDKKHLQSFLGVVNFASIFIKDLAKYKKDFRPLLKETESSKWKWRRSTLKGFVS
;
A
#
# COMPACT_ATOMS: atom_id res chain seq x y z
N MET A 1 0.16 11.06 20.05
CA MET A 1 0.89 12.35 20.04
C MET A 1 0.24 13.32 21.03
N ASN A 2 1.03 14.03 21.85
CA ASN A 2 0.48 14.96 22.84
C ASN A 2 0.15 16.34 22.20
N ILE A 3 -0.48 17.24 22.96
CA ILE A 3 -0.93 18.56 22.47
C ILE A 3 0.26 19.47 22.09
N GLU A 4 1.37 19.39 22.83
CA GLU A 4 2.56 20.20 22.60
C GLU A 4 3.26 19.78 21.29
N ASP A 5 3.47 18.48 21.08
CA ASP A 5 4.07 17.94 19.85
C ASP A 5 3.31 18.39 18.60
N LYS A 6 1.97 18.42 18.68
CA LYS A 6 1.11 18.85 17.58
C LYS A 6 1.31 20.34 17.27
N LYS A 7 1.47 21.15 18.31
CA LYS A 7 1.67 22.59 18.20
C LYS A 7 3.06 22.92 17.65
N ASP A 8 4.08 22.17 18.08
CA ASP A 8 5.45 22.28 17.55
C ASP A 8 5.48 21.93 16.06
N MET A 9 4.88 20.81 15.67
CA MET A 9 4.79 20.41 14.26
C MET A 9 4.01 21.43 13.40
N GLN A 10 2.93 22.00 13.92
CA GLN A 10 2.23 23.09 13.22
C GLN A 10 3.09 24.33 13.06
N THR A 11 3.94 24.63 14.03
CA THR A 11 4.87 25.76 13.99
C THR A 11 5.92 25.52 12.91
N ILE A 12 6.54 24.33 12.90
CA ILE A 12 7.50 23.92 11.87
C ILE A 12 6.89 24.01 10.47
N ILE A 13 5.67 23.49 10.26
CA ILE A 13 5.01 23.55 8.95
C ILE A 13 4.78 25.00 8.52
N LYS A 14 4.29 25.86 9.42
CA LYS A 14 4.08 27.28 9.14
C LYS A 14 5.39 28.00 8.79
N GLU A 15 6.46 27.71 9.50
CA GLU A 15 7.79 28.26 9.20
C GLU A 15 8.27 27.85 7.81
N HIS A 16 8.13 26.57 7.44
CA HIS A 16 8.56 26.09 6.12
C HIS A 16 7.70 26.65 4.98
N ILE A 17 6.41 26.91 5.22
CA ILE A 17 5.56 27.64 4.27
C ILE A 17 6.03 29.10 4.14
N ASN A 18 6.29 29.78 5.26
CA ASN A 18 6.77 31.17 5.24
C ASN A 18 8.13 31.33 4.57
N LEU A 19 9.00 30.33 4.71
CA LEU A 19 10.30 30.27 4.03
C LEU A 19 10.20 29.90 2.54
N GLY A 20 9.01 29.55 2.04
CA GLY A 20 8.79 29.13 0.65
C GLY A 20 9.32 27.73 0.33
N LEU A 21 9.71 26.94 1.33
CA LEU A 21 10.18 25.57 1.14
C LEU A 21 9.04 24.59 0.88
N ILE A 22 7.84 24.91 1.38
CA ILE A 22 6.61 24.15 1.17
C ILE A 22 5.57 25.03 0.49
N GLU A 23 5.02 24.55 -0.62
CA GLU A 23 3.91 25.20 -1.32
C GLU A 23 2.63 24.36 -1.25
N PRO A 24 1.45 24.96 -0.95
CA PRO A 24 0.17 24.30 -1.11
C PRO A 24 -0.15 24.03 -2.59
N GLY A 25 -0.45 22.77 -2.89
CA GLY A 25 -0.86 22.29 -4.21
C GLY A 25 -2.37 22.33 -4.38
N VAL A 26 -2.82 22.98 -5.46
CA VAL A 26 -4.24 23.18 -5.79
C VAL A 26 -4.85 22.09 -6.69
N SER A 27 -4.01 21.23 -7.27
CA SER A 27 -4.47 20.24 -8.24
C SER A 27 -5.21 19.07 -7.59
N ALA A 28 -6.37 18.74 -8.12
CA ALA A 28 -7.09 17.51 -7.74
C ALA A 28 -6.36 16.23 -8.19
N TYR A 29 -5.47 16.33 -9.19
CA TYR A 29 -4.75 15.21 -9.77
C TYR A 29 -3.31 15.07 -9.27
N SER A 30 -2.79 16.03 -8.51
CA SER A 30 -1.42 15.96 -8.00
C SER A 30 -1.24 14.84 -6.98
N SER A 31 -0.01 14.34 -6.86
CA SER A 31 0.42 13.47 -5.75
C SER A 31 0.29 14.19 -4.40
N PRO A 32 0.24 13.45 -3.27
CA PRO A 32 0.21 14.05 -1.93
C PRO A 32 1.37 15.01 -1.67
N GLY A 33 2.56 14.71 -2.23
CA GLY A 33 3.70 15.61 -2.25
C GLY A 33 4.63 15.34 -3.43
N PHE A 34 5.35 16.35 -3.91
CA PHE A 34 6.40 16.21 -4.92
C PHE A 34 7.46 17.30 -4.75
N LEU A 35 8.72 16.94 -4.97
CA LEU A 35 9.83 17.90 -4.99
C LEU A 35 9.98 18.45 -6.40
N VAL A 36 9.89 19.76 -6.55
CA VAL A 36 9.93 20.40 -7.86
C VAL A 36 11.35 20.78 -8.23
N ARG A 37 11.81 20.20 -9.34
CA ARG A 37 12.80 20.78 -10.27
C ARG A 37 12.34 20.44 -11.69
N ASN A 38 11.15 20.91 -12.04
CA ASN A 38 10.49 20.51 -13.28
C ASN A 38 11.18 21.15 -14.49
N HIS A 39 11.70 20.31 -15.40
CA HIS A 39 12.40 20.74 -16.62
C HIS A 39 11.58 21.69 -17.49
N ASP A 40 10.26 21.48 -17.60
CA ASP A 40 9.40 22.34 -18.40
C ASP A 40 9.11 23.69 -17.72
N GLU A 41 9.10 23.71 -16.38
CA GLU A 41 9.00 24.96 -15.61
C GLU A 41 10.31 25.76 -15.65
N ILE A 42 11.44 25.05 -15.63
CA ILE A 42 12.78 25.63 -15.85
C ILE A 42 12.82 26.29 -17.24
N LYS A 43 12.37 25.59 -18.30
CA LYS A 43 12.28 26.15 -19.66
C LYS A 43 11.36 27.37 -19.78
N ARG A 44 10.29 27.44 -18.96
CA ARG A 44 9.34 28.56 -18.91
C ARG A 44 9.84 29.72 -18.03
N GLY A 45 11.02 29.61 -17.42
CA GLY A 45 11.59 30.64 -16.55
C GLY A 45 10.85 30.81 -15.22
N LYS A 46 10.05 29.82 -14.81
CA LYS A 46 9.34 29.80 -13.52
C LYS A 46 9.68 28.55 -12.72
N PRO A 47 10.97 28.27 -12.46
CA PRO A 47 11.35 27.14 -11.62
C PRO A 47 10.76 27.35 -10.22
N ARG A 48 10.04 26.35 -9.72
CA ARG A 48 9.68 26.30 -8.30
C ARG A 48 10.71 25.42 -7.61
N GLU A 49 11.34 25.95 -6.57
CA GLU A 49 12.28 25.21 -5.75
C GLU A 49 11.60 24.93 -4.42
N GLY A 50 11.23 23.67 -4.18
CA GLY A 50 10.53 23.31 -2.95
C GLY A 50 9.71 22.04 -3.04
N LEU A 51 9.09 21.70 -1.92
CA LEU A 51 8.14 20.61 -1.78
C LEU A 51 6.72 21.16 -2.00
N VAL A 52 6.01 20.68 -3.02
CA VAL A 52 4.61 21.02 -3.21
C VAL A 52 3.75 19.92 -2.59
N LEU A 53 2.83 20.28 -1.70
CA LEU A 53 1.93 19.35 -1.01
C LEU A 53 0.48 19.57 -1.43
N SER A 54 -0.20 18.54 -1.92
CA SER A 54 -1.62 18.67 -2.26
C SER A 54 -2.46 18.83 -0.98
N GLU A 55 -3.09 19.98 -0.79
CA GLU A 55 -3.86 20.27 0.43
C GLU A 55 -4.99 19.25 0.66
N LYS A 56 -5.60 18.77 -0.42
CA LYS A 56 -6.70 17.80 -0.37
C LYS A 56 -6.26 16.36 -0.10
N LYS A 57 -4.99 16.02 -0.35
CA LYS A 57 -4.51 14.63 -0.30
C LYS A 57 -3.42 14.40 0.73
N ALA A 58 -2.69 15.43 1.13
CA ALA A 58 -1.64 15.34 2.13
C ALA A 58 -2.27 15.10 3.49
N THR A 59 -1.83 14.04 4.15
CA THR A 59 -2.15 13.75 5.55
C THR A 59 -0.85 13.93 6.34
N ILE A 60 -0.84 14.88 7.28
CA ILE A 60 0.35 15.21 8.06
C ILE A 60 -0.06 15.24 9.53
N VAL A 61 0.82 14.78 10.42
CA VAL A 61 0.63 14.91 11.87
C VAL A 61 -0.62 14.17 12.37
N VAL A 62 -0.74 12.89 12.03
CA VAL A 62 -1.84 12.00 12.46
C VAL A 62 -1.29 10.81 13.25
N ASN A 63 -2.06 10.28 14.20
CA ASN A 63 -1.69 9.08 14.95
C ASN A 63 -1.95 7.78 14.17
N LYS A 64 -2.74 7.86 13.10
CA LYS A 64 -3.20 6.72 12.31
C LYS A 64 -3.26 7.13 10.84
N ILE A 65 -2.70 6.30 9.96
CA ILE A 65 -2.71 6.55 8.51
C ILE A 65 -2.94 5.26 7.73
N GLU A 66 -3.74 5.37 6.67
CA GLU A 66 -3.90 4.33 5.66
C GLU A 66 -2.93 4.58 4.51
N PHE A 67 -2.04 3.63 4.26
CA PHE A 67 -1.02 3.74 3.21
C PHE A 67 -0.80 2.41 2.50
N LEU A 68 -1.00 2.41 1.18
CA LEU A 68 -0.76 1.25 0.30
C LEU A 68 -1.44 -0.06 0.76
N GLY A 69 -2.66 0.00 1.30
CA GLY A 69 -3.38 -1.19 1.78
C GLY A 69 -2.95 -1.66 3.18
N ILE A 70 -2.07 -0.91 3.83
CA ILE A 70 -1.66 -1.07 5.23
C ILE A 70 -2.28 0.06 6.05
N LEU A 71 -2.64 -0.26 7.26
CA LEU A 71 -2.99 0.68 8.31
C LEU A 71 -1.80 0.77 9.27
N ILE A 72 -1.35 1.98 9.58
CA ILE A 72 -0.20 2.24 10.44
C ILE A 72 -0.65 3.16 11.57
N ASP A 73 -0.36 2.77 12.80
CA ASP A 73 -0.59 3.58 13.99
C ASP A 73 0.44 3.30 15.10
N GLU A 74 0.19 3.86 16.28
CA GLU A 74 1.03 3.71 17.48
C GLU A 74 1.16 2.27 18.00
N THR A 75 0.24 1.38 17.63
CA THR A 75 0.26 -0.04 18.03
C THR A 75 1.06 -0.91 17.06
N GLY A 76 1.24 -0.44 15.81
CA GLY A 76 2.04 -1.11 14.79
C GLY A 76 1.46 -0.97 13.39
N ILE A 77 1.47 -2.07 12.65
CA ILE A 77 0.95 -2.16 11.29
C ILE A 77 -0.11 -3.25 11.20
N GLU A 78 -1.18 -2.98 10.46
CA GLU A 78 -2.28 -3.90 10.20
C GLU A 78 -2.65 -3.88 8.71
N LEU A 79 -3.26 -4.96 8.20
CA LEU A 79 -3.84 -4.95 6.86
C LEU A 79 -5.15 -4.17 6.88
N GLN A 80 -5.42 -3.40 5.83
CA GLN A 80 -6.73 -2.78 5.67
C GLN A 80 -7.82 -3.83 5.45
N GLU A 81 -9.01 -3.58 6.01
CA GLU A 81 -10.12 -4.54 6.03
C GLU A 81 -10.47 -5.09 4.64
N HIS A 82 -10.50 -4.24 3.62
CA HIS A 82 -10.84 -4.66 2.25
C HIS A 82 -9.84 -5.69 1.67
N ILE A 83 -8.58 -5.72 2.13
CA ILE A 83 -7.59 -6.73 1.76
C ILE A 83 -7.86 -8.03 2.52
N VAL A 84 -8.19 -7.94 3.81
CA VAL A 84 -8.56 -9.07 4.65
C VAL A 84 -9.81 -9.76 4.08
N GLU A 85 -10.84 -8.99 3.76
CA GLU A 85 -12.06 -9.47 3.10
C GLU A 85 -11.76 -10.14 1.77
N LYS A 86 -10.85 -9.56 0.96
CA LYS A 86 -10.46 -10.15 -0.33
C LYS A 86 -9.77 -11.51 -0.17
N ILE A 87 -8.98 -11.71 0.88
CA ILE A 87 -8.37 -13.00 1.19
C ILE A 87 -9.44 -13.98 1.71
N ARG A 88 -10.28 -13.53 2.65
CA ARG A 88 -11.33 -14.34 3.28
C ARG A 88 -12.39 -14.82 2.30
N ASN A 89 -12.77 -13.96 1.36
CA ASN A 89 -13.79 -14.24 0.35
C ASN A 89 -13.18 -14.82 -0.94
N PHE A 90 -11.87 -15.09 -0.96
CA PHE A 90 -11.26 -15.72 -2.11
C PHE A 90 -11.86 -17.11 -2.33
N PRO A 91 -12.23 -17.50 -3.57
CA PRO A 91 -12.87 -18.78 -3.80
C PRO A 91 -12.05 -19.97 -3.29
N ASP A 92 -12.71 -20.87 -2.57
CA ASP A 92 -12.08 -22.11 -2.07
C ASP A 92 -11.61 -23.03 -3.20
N VAL A 93 -12.13 -22.86 -4.41
CA VAL A 93 -11.81 -23.70 -5.57
C VAL A 93 -10.99 -22.88 -6.57
N LEU A 94 -9.73 -23.26 -6.75
CA LEU A 94 -8.87 -22.72 -7.80
C LEU A 94 -9.15 -23.47 -9.11
N LYS A 95 -9.72 -22.77 -10.08
CA LYS A 95 -10.17 -23.37 -11.36
C LYS A 95 -9.05 -23.54 -12.38
N ASP A 96 -8.07 -22.64 -12.35
CA ASP A 96 -6.99 -22.57 -13.33
C ASP A 96 -5.76 -21.85 -12.73
N LYS A 97 -4.68 -21.82 -13.52
CA LYS A 97 -3.42 -21.16 -13.16
C LYS A 97 -3.58 -19.66 -12.93
N LYS A 98 -4.49 -18.97 -13.64
CA LYS A 98 -4.71 -17.53 -13.48
C LYS A 98 -5.35 -17.23 -12.13
N HIS A 99 -6.33 -18.02 -11.70
CA HIS A 99 -6.92 -17.95 -10.37
C HIS A 99 -5.88 -18.21 -9.28
N LEU A 100 -5.02 -19.21 -9.46
CA LEU A 100 -3.92 -19.48 -8.53
C LEU A 100 -2.93 -18.29 -8.45
N GLN A 101 -2.53 -17.73 -9.58
CA GLN A 101 -1.63 -16.55 -9.61
C GLN A 101 -2.28 -15.33 -8.96
N SER A 102 -3.57 -15.11 -9.19
CA SER A 102 -4.34 -14.04 -8.55
C SER A 102 -4.38 -14.20 -7.03
N PHE A 103 -4.67 -15.42 -6.55
CA PHE A 103 -4.64 -15.76 -5.12
C PHE A 103 -3.26 -15.47 -4.51
N LEU A 104 -2.21 -16.02 -5.14
CA LEU A 104 -0.84 -15.83 -4.68
C LEU A 104 -0.42 -14.36 -4.68
N GLY A 105 -0.91 -13.55 -5.62
CA GLY A 105 -0.69 -12.11 -5.63
C GLY A 105 -1.20 -11.42 -4.36
N VAL A 106 -2.45 -11.70 -3.98
CA VAL A 106 -3.07 -11.12 -2.76
C VAL A 106 -2.36 -11.62 -1.51
N VAL A 107 -2.10 -12.92 -1.42
CA VAL A 107 -1.44 -13.53 -0.25
C VAL A 107 0.03 -13.11 -0.12
N ASN A 108 0.72 -12.86 -1.23
CA ASN A 108 2.09 -12.33 -1.20
C ASN A 108 2.13 -10.89 -0.68
N PHE A 109 1.14 -10.08 -1.04
CA PHE A 109 1.00 -8.72 -0.48
C PHE A 109 0.84 -8.78 1.05
N ALA A 110 0.00 -9.69 1.56
CA ALA A 110 -0.21 -9.91 2.99
C ALA A 110 0.89 -10.75 3.68
N SER A 111 2.01 -11.04 3.02
CA SER A 111 2.95 -12.08 3.48
C SER A 111 3.58 -11.85 4.86
N ILE A 112 3.79 -10.59 5.25
CA ILE A 112 4.36 -10.23 6.56
C ILE A 112 3.39 -10.52 7.72
N PHE A 113 2.09 -10.63 7.42
CA PHE A 113 1.03 -10.90 8.39
C PHE A 113 0.66 -12.39 8.48
N ILE A 114 1.10 -13.21 7.53
CA ILE A 114 0.75 -14.62 7.44
C ILE A 114 1.92 -15.48 7.89
N LYS A 115 1.81 -16.02 9.10
CA LYS A 115 2.81 -16.91 9.67
C LYS A 115 2.97 -18.18 8.82
N ASP A 116 4.21 -18.61 8.64
CA ASP A 116 4.57 -19.84 7.90
C ASP A 116 4.07 -19.87 6.43
N LEU A 117 3.77 -18.71 5.83
CA LEU A 117 3.27 -18.63 4.46
C LEU A 117 4.18 -19.38 3.45
N ALA A 118 5.49 -19.35 3.66
CA ALA A 118 6.45 -20.06 2.83
C ALA A 118 6.23 -21.59 2.82
N LYS A 119 5.76 -22.18 3.93
CA LYS A 119 5.44 -23.60 4.04
C LYS A 119 4.29 -23.95 3.11
N TYR A 120 3.20 -23.20 3.17
CA TYR A 120 2.01 -23.42 2.34
C TYR A 120 2.25 -23.09 0.85
N LYS A 121 3.09 -22.09 0.55
CA LYS A 121 3.49 -21.76 -0.83
C LYS A 121 4.16 -22.93 -1.55
N LYS A 122 4.78 -23.89 -0.84
CA LYS A 122 5.41 -25.06 -1.46
C LYS A 122 4.39 -25.92 -2.18
N ASP A 123 3.18 -26.06 -1.64
CA ASP A 123 2.13 -26.91 -2.21
C ASP A 123 1.57 -26.35 -3.53
N PHE A 124 1.70 -25.04 -3.75
CA PHE A 124 1.27 -24.38 -4.99
C PHE A 124 2.34 -24.40 -6.10
N ARG A 125 3.61 -24.70 -5.78
CA ARG A 125 4.70 -24.70 -6.77
C ARG A 125 4.48 -25.69 -7.93
N PRO A 126 4.00 -26.93 -7.72
CA PRO A 126 3.71 -27.85 -8.81
C PRO A 126 2.59 -27.31 -9.74
N LEU A 127 1.54 -26.75 -9.15
CA LEU A 127 0.38 -26.20 -9.87
C LEU A 127 0.74 -24.97 -10.74
N LEU A 128 1.81 -24.24 -10.39
CA LEU A 128 2.33 -23.14 -11.22
C LEU A 128 3.11 -23.63 -12.44
N LYS A 129 3.68 -24.84 -12.38
CA LYS A 129 4.46 -25.45 -13.45
C LYS A 129 3.60 -26.24 -14.42
N GLU A 130 2.43 -26.72 -13.99
CA GLU A 130 1.47 -27.37 -14.89
C GLU A 130 1.03 -26.40 -16.00
N THR A 131 1.23 -26.86 -17.23
CA THR A 131 0.68 -26.28 -18.46
C THR A 131 -0.60 -27.02 -18.82
N GLU A 132 -1.46 -26.41 -19.63
CA GLU A 132 -2.84 -26.85 -19.96
C GLU A 132 -2.99 -28.33 -20.39
N SER A 133 -1.90 -29.03 -20.69
CA SER A 133 -1.86 -30.44 -21.09
C SER A 133 -1.89 -31.46 -19.93
N SER A 134 -1.74 -31.01 -18.67
CA SER A 134 -1.79 -31.90 -17.49
C SER A 134 -3.10 -31.66 -16.72
N LYS A 135 -3.89 -32.73 -16.51
CA LYS A 135 -5.20 -32.67 -15.84
C LYS A 135 -5.09 -32.02 -14.46
N TRP A 136 -5.41 -30.74 -14.38
CA TRP A 136 -5.53 -29.97 -13.13
C TRP A 136 -6.42 -30.72 -12.14
N LYS A 137 -5.83 -31.25 -11.07
CA LYS A 137 -6.53 -31.98 -10.01
C LYS A 137 -6.29 -31.30 -8.67
N TRP A 138 -7.11 -30.31 -8.36
CA TRP A 138 -7.12 -29.65 -7.06
C TRP A 138 -7.74 -30.58 -5.99
N ARG A 139 -7.09 -30.72 -4.82
CA ARG A 139 -7.63 -31.45 -3.64
C ARG A 139 -7.81 -30.50 -2.46
N ARG A 140 -8.97 -30.57 -1.80
CA ARG A 140 -9.43 -29.73 -0.67
C ARG A 140 -8.51 -29.65 0.57
N SER A 141 -7.45 -30.46 0.67
CA SER A 141 -6.65 -30.59 1.89
C SER A 141 -5.73 -29.41 2.19
N THR A 142 -5.54 -28.46 1.27
CA THR A 142 -4.51 -27.41 1.40
C THR A 142 -5.02 -26.08 2.01
N LEU A 143 -6.34 -25.83 2.05
CA LEU A 143 -6.88 -24.54 2.51
C LEU A 143 -7.30 -24.48 4.00
N LYS A 144 -7.38 -25.63 4.69
CA LYS A 144 -7.87 -25.67 6.08
C LYS A 144 -6.94 -25.03 7.14
N GLY A 145 -5.74 -24.59 6.75
CA GLY A 145 -4.78 -23.94 7.67
C GLY A 145 -4.61 -22.44 7.46
N PHE A 146 -5.37 -21.82 6.56
CA PHE A 146 -5.11 -20.45 6.10
C PHE A 146 -5.98 -19.37 6.77
N VAL A 147 -7.08 -19.76 7.39
CA VAL A 147 -8.03 -18.85 8.04
C VAL A 147 -8.40 -19.45 9.40
N SER A 148 -7.67 -19.04 10.43
CA SER A 148 -7.95 -19.24 11.85
C SER A 148 -7.58 -17.97 12.59
#